data_AF-A0A6J2STP7-F1
#
_entry.id   AF-A0A6J2STP7-F1
#
_cell.length_a   1.000
_cell.length_b   1.000
_cell.length_c   1.000
_cell.angle_alpha   90.00
_cell.angle_beta   90.00
_cell.angle_gamma   90.00
#
_symmetry.space_group_name_H-M   'P 1'
#
loop_
_entity.id
_entity.type
_entity.pdbx_description
1 polymer ?
#
loop_
_entity_poly.entity_id
_entity_poly.type
_entity_poly.pdbx_seq_one_letter_code
_entity_poly.pdbx_strand_id
1 'polypeptide(L)'
;MQIIPQMVCVIFGQTAIFLIGHGTLEEQPSAVYLRSGDVLVMSKESRLCYHAVPRIMKALEDPWNNLFTNPNEKLDTFNSSMNFELYDQLNDELFWMPFNRYVTDCRININVRQVYSSDR
;
A
#
# COMPACT_ATOMS: atom_id res chain seq x y z
N MET A 1 16.00 -26.03 -4.06
CA MET A 1 15.92 -24.62 -4.48
C MET A 1 15.17 -23.88 -3.38
N GLN A 2 15.80 -22.91 -2.71
CA GLN A 2 15.15 -22.18 -1.61
C GLN A 2 14.05 -21.29 -2.21
N ILE A 3 12.79 -21.56 -1.86
CA ILE A 3 11.67 -20.71 -2.29
C ILE A 3 11.81 -19.38 -1.57
N ILE A 4 12.03 -18.29 -2.31
CA ILE A 4 12.00 -16.94 -1.75
C ILE A 4 10.53 -16.50 -1.71
N PRO A 5 9.91 -16.38 -0.51
CA PRO A 5 8.50 -16.05 -0.42
C PRO A 5 8.24 -14.64 -0.94
N GLN A 6 7.10 -14.49 -1.61
CA GLN A 6 6.63 -13.22 -2.17
C GLN A 6 6.42 -12.17 -1.06
N MET A 7 6.72 -10.91 -1.38
CA MET A 7 6.27 -9.75 -0.60
C MET A 7 5.14 -9.05 -1.33
N VAL A 8 4.11 -8.65 -0.61
CA VAL A 8 3.10 -7.71 -1.09
C VAL A 8 3.15 -6.49 -0.18
N CYS A 9 3.31 -5.30 -0.77
CA CYS A 9 3.27 -4.03 -0.07
C CYS A 9 2.10 -3.20 -0.57
N VAL A 10 1.13 -2.91 0.31
CA VAL A 10 0.03 -1.99 0.03
C VAL A 10 0.38 -0.61 0.57
N ILE A 11 0.10 0.44 -0.21
CA ILE A 11 0.59 1.80 0.05
C ILE A 11 -0.57 2.77 0.22
N PHE A 12 -0.52 3.62 1.24
CA PHE A 12 -1.49 4.69 1.47
C PHE A 12 -0.81 6.03 1.81
N GLY A 13 -1.48 7.14 1.47
CA GLY A 13 -1.04 8.50 1.80
C GLY A 13 -0.06 9.09 0.79
N GLN A 14 0.99 9.75 1.30
CA GLN A 14 1.90 10.54 0.47
C GLN A 14 2.65 9.72 -0.60
N THR A 15 2.93 10.38 -1.74
CA THR A 15 3.64 9.76 -2.86
C THR A 15 5.12 9.58 -2.51
N ALA A 16 5.74 8.50 -2.98
CA ALA A 16 7.17 8.28 -2.80
C ALA A 16 7.88 7.96 -4.12
N ILE A 17 9.15 8.35 -4.19
CA ILE A 17 10.09 7.82 -5.17
C ILE A 17 10.61 6.51 -4.60
N PHE A 18 10.35 5.41 -5.29
CA PHE A 18 10.92 4.10 -5.00
C PHE A 18 12.02 3.80 -6.02
N LEU A 19 13.18 3.40 -5.52
CA LEU A 19 14.29 2.94 -6.34
C LEU A 19 14.37 1.42 -6.26
N ILE A 20 14.36 0.75 -7.40
CA ILE A 20 14.63 -0.68 -7.51
C ILE A 20 15.91 -0.87 -8.32
N GLY A 21 16.93 -1.41 -7.67
CA GLY A 21 18.22 -1.76 -8.25
C GLY A 21 18.28 -3.22 -8.67
N HIS A 22 19.50 -3.74 -8.66
CA HIS A 22 19.83 -5.10 -9.10
C HIS A 22 20.45 -5.90 -7.94
N GLY A 23 21.07 -7.03 -8.24
CA GLY A 23 21.79 -7.84 -7.25
C GLY A 23 23.06 -7.19 -6.69
N THR A 24 23.50 -6.06 -7.26
CA THR A 24 24.67 -5.30 -6.84
C THR A 24 24.34 -3.81 -6.72
N LEU A 25 25.21 -3.04 -6.07
CA LEU A 25 25.11 -1.57 -5.95
C LEU A 25 25.78 -0.82 -7.11
N GLU A 26 26.43 -1.51 -8.03
CA GLU A 26 27.18 -0.91 -9.15
C GLU A 26 26.25 -0.44 -10.27
N GLU A 27 25.08 -1.05 -10.37
CA GLU A 27 24.10 -0.78 -11.41
C GLU A 27 23.12 0.31 -11.00
N GLN A 28 22.82 1.23 -11.92
CA GLN A 28 21.88 2.32 -11.69
C GLN A 28 20.46 1.78 -11.44
N PRO A 29 19.79 2.19 -10.37
CA PRO A 29 18.43 1.74 -10.09
C PRO A 29 17.41 2.42 -11.00
N SER A 30 16.30 1.72 -11.24
CA SER A 30 15.10 2.28 -11.86
C SER A 30 14.25 3.01 -10.81
N ALA A 31 13.73 4.18 -11.16
CA ALA A 31 12.86 4.96 -10.30
C ALA A 31 11.38 4.79 -10.69
N VAL A 32 10.53 4.58 -9.69
CA VAL A 32 9.08 4.40 -9.85
C VAL A 32 8.35 5.26 -8.81
N TYR A 33 7.25 5.90 -9.20
CA TYR A 33 6.35 6.52 -8.23
C TYR A 33 5.47 5.47 -7.58
N LEU A 34 5.39 5.51 -6.26
CA LEU A 34 4.41 4.76 -5.48
C LEU A 34 3.43 5.74 -4.84
N ARG A 35 2.17 5.69 -5.26
CA ARG A 35 1.07 6.57 -4.84
C ARG A 35 0.12 5.84 -3.89
N SER A 36 -0.77 6.59 -3.24
CA SER A 36 -1.83 5.99 -2.42
C SER A 36 -2.70 5.06 -3.26
N GLY A 37 -2.89 3.82 -2.80
CA GLY A 37 -3.65 2.77 -3.49
C GLY A 37 -2.78 1.82 -4.32
N ASP A 38 -1.52 2.15 -4.60
CA ASP A 38 -0.63 1.26 -5.33
C ASP A 38 -0.29 0.00 -4.52
N VAL A 39 -0.04 -1.11 -5.22
CA VAL A 39 0.43 -2.37 -4.65
C VAL A 39 1.75 -2.77 -5.30
N LEU A 40 2.80 -2.88 -4.50
CA LEU A 40 4.10 -3.38 -4.93
C LEU A 40 4.22 -4.87 -4.60
N VAL A 41 4.49 -5.68 -5.62
CA VAL A 41 4.70 -7.12 -5.46
C VAL A 41 6.14 -7.46 -5.83
N MET A 42 6.91 -7.97 -4.87
CA MET A 42 8.28 -8.42 -5.09
C MET A 42 8.36 -9.93 -4.93
N SER A 43 8.83 -10.62 -5.96
CA SER A 43 8.97 -12.08 -6.01
C SER A 43 10.32 -12.50 -6.61
N LYS A 44 10.78 -13.71 -6.25
CA LYS A 44 12.01 -14.32 -6.80
C LYS A 44 13.20 -13.35 -6.75
N GLU A 45 13.86 -13.07 -7.87
CA GLU A 45 15.08 -12.26 -7.97
C GLU A 45 14.87 -10.83 -7.47
N SER A 46 13.69 -10.23 -7.71
CA SER A 46 13.40 -8.87 -7.23
C SER A 46 13.45 -8.72 -5.71
N ARG A 47 13.24 -9.81 -4.94
CA ARG A 47 13.38 -9.81 -3.47
C ARG A 47 14.82 -9.67 -2.99
N LEU A 48 15.78 -9.96 -3.86
CA LEU A 48 17.20 -9.87 -3.59
C LEU A 48 17.80 -8.56 -4.13
N CYS A 49 17.04 -7.81 -4.94
CA CYS A 49 17.50 -6.52 -5.44
C CYS A 49 17.59 -5.47 -4.33
N TYR A 50 18.64 -4.66 -4.38
CA TYR A 50 18.74 -3.45 -3.59
C TYR A 50 17.58 -2.51 -3.92
N HIS A 51 16.96 -1.90 -2.92
CA HIS A 51 15.88 -0.97 -3.11
C HIS A 51 15.87 0.10 -2.02
N ALA A 52 15.33 1.27 -2.32
CA ALA A 52 15.29 2.40 -1.41
C ALA A 52 14.07 3.29 -1.65
N VAL A 53 13.73 4.08 -0.63
CA VAL A 53 12.74 5.16 -0.73
C VAL A 53 13.44 6.48 -0.41
N PRO A 54 14.16 7.10 -1.37
CA PRO A 54 14.94 8.30 -1.11
C PRO A 54 14.09 9.54 -0.79
N ARG A 55 12.81 9.56 -1.19
CA ARG A 55 11.96 10.73 -1.00
C ARG A 55 10.49 10.39 -0.86
N ILE A 56 9.87 10.98 0.17
CA ILE A 56 8.42 11.13 0.29
C ILE A 56 8.08 12.56 -0.15
N MET A 57 7.03 12.70 -0.95
CA MET A 57 6.60 13.96 -1.54
C MET A 57 5.11 14.14 -1.33
N LYS A 58 4.69 15.41 -1.27
CA LYS A 58 3.28 15.74 -1.16
C LYS A 58 2.50 15.13 -2.33
N ALA A 59 1.45 14.38 -2.03
CA ALA A 59 0.54 13.86 -3.04
C ALA A 59 -0.18 15.02 -3.75
N LEU A 60 -0.46 14.85 -5.04
CA LEU A 60 -1.19 15.84 -5.83
C LEU A 60 -2.70 15.80 -5.54
N GLU A 61 -3.16 14.65 -5.07
CA GLU A 61 -4.56 14.34 -4.77
C GLU A 61 -4.62 13.56 -3.46
N ASP A 62 -5.78 13.63 -2.80
CA ASP A 62 -6.08 12.90 -1.56
C ASP A 62 -7.13 11.81 -1.85
N PRO A 63 -6.79 10.75 -2.60
CA PRO A 63 -7.77 9.76 -3.06
C PRO A 63 -8.46 8.99 -1.92
N TRP A 64 -7.90 9.02 -0.71
CA TRP A 64 -8.55 8.46 0.49
C TRP A 64 -9.77 9.23 0.96
N ASN A 65 -10.00 10.45 0.45
CA ASN A 65 -11.22 11.23 0.70
C ASN A 65 -12.27 11.10 -0.41
N ASN A 66 -11.96 10.39 -1.50
CA ASN A 66 -12.92 10.10 -2.57
C ASN A 66 -13.82 8.94 -2.14
N LEU A 67 -14.66 9.17 -1.13
CA LEU A 67 -15.66 8.21 -0.70
C LEU A 67 -16.71 8.03 -1.81
N PHE A 68 -17.07 6.77 -2.06
CA PHE A 68 -17.96 6.34 -3.13
C PHE A 68 -19.20 7.25 -3.24
N THR A 69 -19.35 7.91 -4.39
CA THR A 69 -20.48 8.81 -4.69
C THR A 69 -21.84 8.12 -4.75
N ASN A 70 -21.90 6.80 -4.51
CA ASN A 70 -23.13 6.03 -4.61
C ASN A 70 -23.28 5.01 -3.46
N PRO A 71 -24.08 5.33 -2.42
CA PRO A 71 -24.40 4.41 -1.31
C PRO A 71 -25.11 3.11 -1.76
N ASN A 72 -25.59 3.06 -3.00
CA ASN A 72 -26.30 1.93 -3.60
C ASN A 72 -25.37 0.95 -4.34
N GLU A 73 -24.09 1.27 -4.53
CA GLU A 73 -23.06 0.27 -4.88
C GLU A 73 -22.66 -0.53 -3.63
N LYS A 74 -23.65 -0.90 -2.80
CA LYS A 74 -23.48 -1.85 -1.72
C LYS A 74 -23.26 -3.23 -2.33
N LEU A 75 -22.01 -3.49 -2.71
CA LEU A 75 -21.25 -4.61 -2.19
C LEU A 75 -21.98 -5.96 -2.13
N ASP A 76 -22.62 -6.37 -3.23
CA ASP A 76 -23.17 -7.74 -3.36
C ASP A 76 -22.06 -8.82 -3.31
N THR A 77 -20.78 -8.43 -3.27
CA THR A 77 -19.62 -9.34 -3.33
C THR A 77 -18.83 -9.46 -2.00
N PHE A 78 -19.08 -8.67 -0.96
CA PHE A 78 -18.25 -8.70 0.26
C PHE A 78 -19.06 -8.80 1.56
N ASN A 79 -19.78 -9.90 1.77
CA ASN A 79 -20.51 -10.13 3.03
C ASN A 79 -19.99 -11.37 3.77
N SER A 80 -19.15 -11.12 4.78
CA SER A 80 -19.20 -11.74 6.12
C SER A 80 -18.13 -11.24 7.09
N SER A 81 -17.05 -10.60 6.63
CA SER A 81 -15.92 -10.20 7.51
C SER A 81 -15.76 -8.71 7.76
N MET A 82 -16.52 -7.85 7.07
CA MET A 82 -16.39 -6.40 7.19
C MET A 82 -17.26 -5.87 8.34
N ASN A 83 -16.69 -5.01 9.19
CA ASN A 83 -17.44 -4.35 10.24
C ASN A 83 -18.24 -3.18 9.63
N PHE A 84 -19.54 -3.41 9.38
CA PHE A 84 -20.44 -2.40 8.83
C PHE A 84 -20.65 -1.19 9.73
N GLU A 85 -20.56 -1.36 11.05
CA GLU A 85 -20.68 -0.26 12.01
C GLU A 85 -19.47 0.68 11.90
N LEU A 86 -18.26 0.13 11.83
CA LEU A 86 -17.05 0.92 11.60
C LEU A 86 -17.09 1.59 10.21
N TYR A 87 -17.56 0.88 9.19
CA TYR A 87 -17.68 1.44 7.85
C TYR A 87 -18.63 2.64 7.81
N ASP A 88 -19.75 2.56 8.53
CA ASP A 88 -20.70 3.68 8.64
C ASP A 88 -20.08 4.88 9.35
N GLN A 89 -19.32 4.64 10.44
CA GLN A 89 -18.58 5.69 11.15
C GLN A 89 -17.54 6.41 10.27
N LEU A 90 -16.94 5.72 9.29
CA LEU A 90 -15.98 6.36 8.38
C LEU A 90 -16.63 7.42 7.46
N ASN A 91 -17.96 7.41 7.32
CA ASN A 91 -18.68 8.48 6.60
C ASN A 91 -18.89 9.74 7.46
N ASP A 92 -18.68 9.66 8.78
CA ASP A 92 -18.71 10.82 9.66
C ASP A 92 -17.39 11.60 9.54
N GLU A 93 -17.48 12.85 9.08
CA GLU A 93 -16.33 13.72 8.86
C GLU A 93 -15.53 13.98 10.15
N LEU A 94 -16.20 14.15 11.29
CA LEU A 94 -15.54 14.40 12.58
C LEU A 94 -14.80 13.15 13.08
N PHE A 95 -15.38 11.97 12.85
CA PHE A 95 -14.73 10.70 13.13
C PHE A 95 -13.51 10.48 12.23
N TRP A 96 -13.63 10.77 10.93
CA TRP A 96 -12.55 10.58 9.95
C TRP A 96 -11.43 11.62 10.07
N MET A 97 -11.74 12.85 10.49
CA MET A 97 -10.81 13.98 10.55
C MET A 97 -9.42 13.69 11.14
N PRO A 98 -9.27 13.03 12.32
CA PRO A 98 -7.95 12.71 12.86
C PRO A 98 -7.12 11.79 11.95
N PHE A 99 -7.76 10.83 11.28
CA PHE A 99 -7.11 9.91 10.35
C PHE A 99 -6.72 10.62 9.06
N ASN A 100 -7.62 11.44 8.52
CA ASN A 100 -7.32 12.26 7.34
C ASN A 100 -6.08 13.14 7.60
N ARG A 101 -6.06 13.89 8.71
CA ARG A 101 -4.91 14.73 9.11
C ARG A 101 -3.61 13.94 9.20
N TYR A 102 -3.65 12.74 9.75
CA TYR A 102 -2.47 11.87 9.80
C TYR A 102 -2.00 11.49 8.39
N VAL A 103 -2.89 11.01 7.53
CA VAL A 103 -2.55 10.54 6.18
C VAL A 103 -2.13 11.70 5.25
N THR A 104 -2.63 12.92 5.46
CA THR A 104 -2.25 14.12 4.69
C THR A 104 -0.75 14.45 4.79
N ASP A 105 -0.08 14.07 5.89
CA ASP A 105 1.36 14.31 6.07
C ASP A 105 2.17 13.01 6.19
N CYS A 106 1.53 11.84 6.11
CA CYS A 106 2.18 10.56 6.30
C CYS A 106 2.05 9.63 5.09
N ARG A 107 2.95 8.64 5.06
CA ARG A 107 2.89 7.51 4.15
C ARG A 107 2.86 6.22 4.96
N ILE A 108 1.93 5.33 4.64
CA ILE A 108 1.78 4.03 5.26
C ILE A 108 2.13 2.95 4.24
N ASN A 109 3.08 2.06 4.59
CA ASN A 109 3.45 0.91 3.78
C ASN A 109 3.17 -0.36 4.59
N ILE A 110 2.25 -1.21 4.14
CA ILE A 110 1.91 -2.47 4.79
C ILE A 110 2.56 -3.61 4.02
N ASN A 111 3.61 -4.20 4.58
CA ASN A 111 4.34 -5.31 3.97
C ASN A 111 3.86 -6.66 4.54
N VAL A 112 3.35 -7.52 3.66
CA VAL A 112 2.89 -8.87 3.98
C VAL A 112 3.81 -9.88 3.30
N ARG A 113 4.20 -10.92 4.03
CA ARG A 113 5.01 -12.03 3.53
C ARG A 113 4.58 -13.35 4.17
N GLN A 114 4.61 -14.43 3.39
CA GLN A 114 4.54 -15.78 3.93
C GLN A 114 5.91 -16.15 4.52
N VAL A 115 5.94 -16.60 5.78
CA VAL A 115 7.19 -16.95 6.48
C VAL A 115 7.39 -18.45 6.67
N TYR A 116 6.31 -19.22 6.69
CA TYR A 116 6.35 -20.68 6.78
C TYR A 116 6.20 -21.29 5.40
N SER A 117 6.98 -22.35 5.11
CA SER A 117 6.75 -23.14 3.90
C SER A 117 5.38 -23.80 3.98
N SER A 118 4.77 -24.02 2.82
CA SER A 118 3.48 -24.71 2.71
C SER A 118 3.61 -26.22 2.94
N ASP A 119 4.69 -26.69 3.56
CA ASP A 119 4.92 -28.11 3.83
C ASP A 119 3.97 -28.58 4.94
N ARG A 120 2.73 -28.85 4.51
CA ARG A 120 1.82 -29.85 5.04
C ARG A 120 1.43 -30.78 3.90
#